data_AF-A0A9D1FG98-F1
#
_entry.id   AF-A0A9D1FG98-F1
#
_cell.length_a   1.000
_cell.length_b   1.000
_cell.length_c   1.000
_cell.angle_alpha   90.00
_cell.angle_beta   90.00
_cell.angle_gamma   90.00
#
_symmetry.space_group_name_H-M   'P 1'
#
loop_
_entity.id
_entity.type
_entity.pdbx_description
1 polymer ?
#
loop_
_entity_poly.entity_id
_entity_poly.type
_entity_poly.pdbx_seq_one_letter_code
_entity_poly.pdbx_strand_id
1 'polypeptide(L)'
;MALQTTSFKIARYILLALVLVLCIGIITWTLIARNRADLSTSGTVENVIRITNTDPCVQSVNNAVSQMWAYNAASIPQKYRDIESQYVNEKITTRINGSCNDVRFVCRPGQIRRDCDPCAQGSARQFAMEQQISDMIAEQCK
;
A
#
# COMPACT_ATOMS: atom_id res chain seq x y z
N MET A 1 -45.83 -47.31 29.72
CA MET A 1 -45.24 -47.79 28.46
C MET A 1 -44.07 -46.88 28.13
N ALA A 2 -42.85 -47.33 28.40
CA ALA A 2 -41.63 -46.53 28.28
C ALA A 2 -41.27 -46.36 26.79
N LEU A 3 -41.21 -45.11 26.31
CA LEU A 3 -40.72 -44.80 24.98
C LEU A 3 -39.19 -44.98 24.97
N GLN A 4 -38.72 -46.16 24.58
CA GLN A 4 -37.29 -46.45 24.44
C GLN A 4 -36.77 -45.72 23.19
N THR A 5 -36.36 -44.45 23.35
CA THR A 5 -35.68 -43.69 22.30
C THR A 5 -34.25 -44.19 22.20
N THR A 6 -33.96 -44.95 21.14
CA THR A 6 -32.63 -45.47 20.86
C THR A 6 -31.61 -44.34 20.76
N SER A 7 -30.52 -44.45 21.53
CA SER A 7 -29.39 -43.50 21.65
C SER A 7 -28.89 -42.95 20.29
N PHE A 8 -29.06 -43.73 19.22
CA PHE A 8 -28.65 -43.38 17.85
C PHE A 8 -29.44 -42.22 17.21
N LYS A 9 -30.73 -42.03 17.56
CA LYS A 9 -31.55 -40.96 16.97
C LYS A 9 -31.19 -39.59 17.51
N ILE A 10 -30.94 -39.48 18.82
CA ILE A 10 -30.60 -38.21 19.49
C ILE A 10 -29.25 -37.69 19.01
N ALA A 11 -28.25 -38.57 18.88
CA ALA A 11 -26.93 -38.22 18.34
C ALA A 11 -27.02 -37.63 16.92
N ARG A 12 -27.92 -38.15 16.08
CA ARG A 12 -28.16 -37.63 14.73
C ARG A 12 -28.77 -36.22 14.73
N TYR A 13 -29.68 -35.93 15.66
CA TYR A 13 -30.23 -34.58 15.80
C TYR A 13 -29.20 -33.57 16.30
N ILE A 14 -28.33 -33.98 17.23
CA ILE A 14 -27.24 -33.12 17.73
C ILE A 14 -26.22 -32.83 16.62
N LEU A 15 -25.84 -33.84 15.83
CA LEU A 15 -24.95 -33.67 14.68
C LEU A 15 -25.56 -32.75 13.62
N LEU A 16 -26.84 -32.91 13.31
CA LEU A 16 -27.54 -32.03 12.37
C LEU A 16 -27.58 -30.58 12.87
N ALA A 17 -27.82 -30.37 14.17
CA ALA A 17 -27.81 -29.05 14.77
C ALA A 17 -26.42 -28.38 14.70
N LEU A 18 -25.35 -29.14 14.97
CA LEU A 18 -23.97 -28.63 14.87
C LEU A 18 -23.59 -28.23 13.44
N VAL A 19 -23.98 -29.03 12.44
CA VAL A 19 -23.75 -28.71 11.03
C VAL A 19 -24.52 -27.45 10.62
N LEU A 20 -25.77 -27.31 11.07
CA LEU A 20 -26.58 -26.12 10.80
C LEU A 20 -25.96 -24.84 11.39
N VAL A 21 -25.47 -24.90 12.63
CA VAL A 21 -24.79 -23.78 13.29
C VAL A 21 -23.50 -23.41 12.56
N LEU A 22 -22.72 -24.39 12.12
CA LEU A 22 -21.50 -24.16 11.32
C LEU A 22 -21.81 -23.50 9.97
N CYS A 23 -22.85 -23.96 9.26
CA CYS A 23 -23.26 -23.37 7.98
C CYS A 23 -23.73 -21.92 8.16
N ILE A 24 -24.54 -21.63 9.18
CA ILE A 24 -24.98 -20.26 9.48
C ILE A 24 -23.78 -19.38 9.82
N GLY A 25 -22.84 -19.88 10.64
CA GLY A 25 -21.60 -19.18 10.99
C GLY A 25 -20.77 -18.77 9.77
N ILE A 26 -20.58 -19.67 8.80
CA ILE A 26 -19.84 -19.40 7.55
C ILE A 26 -20.57 -18.36 6.69
N ILE A 27 -21.91 -18.44 6.58
CA ILE A 27 -22.71 -17.47 5.82
C ILE A 27 -22.62 -16.07 6.46
N THR A 28 -22.75 -15.98 7.79
CA THR A 28 -22.56 -14.70 8.49
C THR A 28 -21.14 -14.16 8.38
N TRP A 29 -20.12 -15.02 8.42
CA TRP A 29 -18.73 -14.59 8.26
C TRP A 29 -18.46 -14.06 6.85
N THR A 30 -18.99 -14.71 5.80
CA THR A 30 -18.83 -14.23 4.42
C THR A 30 -19.57 -12.91 4.15
N LEU A 31 -20.75 -12.70 4.75
CA LEU A 31 -21.45 -11.41 4.69
C LEU A 31 -20.70 -10.29 5.44
N ILE A 32 -20.16 -10.58 6.63
CA ILE A 32 -19.36 -9.59 7.40
C ILE A 32 -18.01 -9.32 6.72
N ALA A 33 -17.36 -10.33 6.15
CA ALA A 33 -16.12 -10.17 5.40
C ALA A 33 -16.34 -9.35 4.11
N ARG A 34 -17.47 -9.54 3.41
CA ARG A 34 -17.85 -8.70 2.27
C ARG A 34 -18.17 -7.27 2.67
N ASN A 35 -18.95 -7.07 3.73
CA ASN A 35 -19.24 -5.71 4.23
C ASN A 35 -17.97 -5.01 4.75
N ARG A 36 -16.98 -5.74 5.29
CA ARG A 36 -15.66 -5.16 5.64
C ARG A 36 -14.83 -4.83 4.42
N ALA A 37 -14.91 -5.60 3.34
CA ALA A 37 -14.23 -5.26 2.07
C ALA A 37 -14.84 -4.00 1.43
N ASP A 38 -16.16 -3.84 1.51
CA ASP A 38 -16.85 -2.66 0.96
C ASP A 38 -16.75 -1.41 1.87
N LEU A 39 -16.66 -1.56 3.21
CA LEU A 39 -16.48 -0.41 4.12
C LEU A 39 -15.07 0.20 4.12
N SER A 40 -14.06 -0.47 3.57
CA SER A 40 -12.72 0.13 3.41
C SER A 40 -12.64 1.20 2.31
N THR A 41 -13.71 1.45 1.56
CA THR A 41 -13.66 2.34 0.38
C THR A 41 -14.86 3.26 0.24
N SER A 42 -15.37 3.81 1.34
CA SER A 42 -16.32 4.93 1.25
C SER A 42 -16.15 5.92 2.41
N GLY A 43 -14.92 6.40 2.59
CA GLY A 43 -14.76 7.81 2.91
C GLY A 43 -14.96 8.58 1.61
N THR A 44 -15.64 9.72 1.65
CA THR A 44 -15.56 10.73 0.59
C THR A 44 -14.10 11.14 0.43
N VAL A 45 -13.35 10.35 -0.33
CA VAL A 45 -12.05 10.72 -0.86
C VAL A 45 -12.40 11.85 -1.82
N GLU A 46 -12.16 13.08 -1.35
CA GLU A 46 -11.88 14.25 -2.17
C GLU A 46 -11.34 13.76 -3.51
N ASN A 47 -11.99 14.11 -4.61
CA ASN A 47 -11.77 13.53 -5.93
C ASN A 47 -10.27 13.60 -6.27
N VAL A 48 -9.51 12.58 -5.82
CA VAL A 48 -8.14 12.35 -6.23
C VAL A 48 -8.37 12.01 -7.66
N ILE A 49 -8.11 12.99 -8.52
CA ILE A 49 -7.95 12.79 -9.94
C ILE A 49 -7.08 11.55 -10.00
N ARG A 50 -7.69 10.40 -10.30
CA ARG A 50 -6.92 9.25 -10.74
C ARG A 50 -6.32 9.80 -12.01
N ILE A 51 -5.10 10.29 -11.89
CA ILE A 51 -4.20 10.53 -12.99
C ILE A 51 -3.97 9.12 -13.55
N THR A 52 -4.99 8.59 -14.23
CA THR A 52 -4.86 7.40 -15.03
C THR A 52 -3.83 7.77 -16.06
N ASN A 53 -2.79 6.94 -16.16
CA ASN A 53 -1.69 7.05 -17.10
C ASN A 53 -2.14 6.92 -18.57
N THR A 54 -3.37 7.34 -18.88
CA THR A 54 -4.03 7.39 -20.18
C THR A 54 -4.10 8.82 -20.72
N ASP A 55 -3.90 9.84 -19.88
CA ASP A 55 -3.83 11.22 -20.33
C ASP A 55 -2.49 11.47 -21.08
N PRO A 56 -2.51 11.89 -22.36
CA PRO A 56 -1.31 12.16 -23.12
C PRO A 56 -0.39 13.21 -22.49
N CYS A 57 -0.93 14.21 -21.81
CA CYS A 57 -0.15 15.24 -21.14
C CYS A 57 0.64 14.65 -19.97
N VAL A 58 -0.04 13.86 -19.13
CA VAL A 58 0.57 13.16 -17.98
C VAL A 58 1.68 12.23 -18.44
N GLN A 59 1.45 11.45 -19.51
CA GLN A 59 2.46 10.58 -20.09
C GLN A 59 3.68 11.37 -20.60
N SER A 60 3.44 12.50 -21.28
CA SER A 60 4.49 13.39 -21.77
C SER A 60 5.35 13.94 -20.62
N VAL A 61 4.71 14.43 -19.55
CA VAL A 61 5.41 14.93 -18.36
C VAL A 61 6.22 13.81 -17.69
N ASN A 62 5.61 12.64 -17.47
CA ASN A 62 6.30 11.47 -16.91
C ASN A 62 7.55 11.11 -17.71
N ASN A 63 7.44 11.03 -19.03
CA ASN A 63 8.55 10.69 -19.91
C ASN A 63 9.64 11.77 -19.88
N ALA A 64 9.25 13.04 -19.95
CA ALA A 64 10.19 14.16 -19.94
C ALA A 64 10.98 14.23 -18.62
N VAL A 65 10.30 14.10 -17.48
CA VAL A 65 10.96 14.09 -16.16
C VAL A 65 11.86 12.85 -16.03
N SER A 66 11.37 11.67 -16.40
CA SER A 66 12.17 10.44 -16.33
C SER A 66 13.45 10.54 -17.18
N GLN A 67 13.35 11.07 -18.40
CA GLN A 67 14.51 11.31 -19.27
C GLN A 67 15.47 12.36 -18.69
N MET A 68 14.95 13.43 -18.09
CA MET A 68 15.76 14.44 -17.42
C MET A 68 16.58 13.82 -16.30
N TRP A 69 15.96 13.03 -15.41
CA TRP A 69 16.68 12.37 -14.34
C TRP A 69 17.69 11.35 -14.86
N ALA A 70 17.34 10.57 -15.89
CA ALA A 70 18.21 9.53 -16.44
C ALA A 70 19.44 10.09 -17.17
N TYR A 71 19.29 11.15 -17.96
CA TYR A 71 20.30 11.60 -18.92
C TYR A 71 20.78 13.03 -18.72
N ASN A 72 20.06 13.86 -17.97
CA ASN A 72 20.40 15.28 -17.77
C ASN A 72 20.23 15.70 -16.29
N ALA A 73 20.96 15.04 -15.40
CA ALA A 73 20.85 15.33 -13.96
C ALA A 73 21.20 16.78 -13.58
N ALA A 74 22.01 17.47 -14.41
CA ALA A 74 22.37 18.86 -14.19
C ALA A 74 21.16 19.81 -14.32
N SER A 75 20.19 19.50 -15.18
CA SER A 75 18.99 20.32 -15.39
C SER A 75 17.88 20.08 -14.37
N ILE A 76 18.03 19.11 -13.47
CA ILE A 76 17.07 18.89 -12.38
C ILE A 76 17.00 20.16 -11.52
N PRO A 77 15.81 20.74 -11.29
CA PRO A 77 15.67 21.91 -10.41
C PRO A 77 16.16 21.65 -8.99
N GLN A 78 16.79 22.65 -8.37
CA GLN A 78 17.40 22.50 -7.04
C GLN A 78 16.41 22.01 -5.98
N LYS A 79 15.16 22.48 -6.04
CA LYS A 79 14.05 22.03 -5.18
C LYS A 79 13.97 20.51 -5.04
N TYR A 80 14.08 19.76 -6.15
CA TYR A 80 13.94 18.30 -6.13
C TYR A 80 15.22 17.59 -5.68
N ARG A 81 16.39 18.18 -5.93
CA ARG A 81 17.66 17.72 -5.34
C ARG A 81 17.68 17.87 -3.82
N ASP A 82 17.09 18.96 -3.32
CA ASP A 82 16.97 19.19 -1.88
C ASP A 82 16.01 18.16 -1.23
N ILE A 83 14.92 17.81 -1.92
CA ILE A 83 14.00 16.73 -1.47
C ILE A 83 14.73 15.39 -1.39
N GLU A 84 15.51 15.02 -2.41
CA GLU A 84 16.33 13.80 -2.38
C GLU A 84 17.29 13.81 -1.18
N SER A 85 18.01 14.92 -0.98
CA SER A 85 18.93 15.11 0.14
C SER A 85 18.22 15.03 1.50
N GLN A 86 17.05 15.63 1.64
CA GLN A 86 16.28 15.57 2.88
C GLN A 86 15.81 14.16 3.19
N TYR A 87 15.36 13.41 2.19
CA TYR A 87 14.91 12.03 2.36
C TYR A 87 16.03 11.11 2.86
N VAL A 88 17.21 11.17 2.24
CA VAL A 88 18.34 10.31 2.65
C VAL A 88 18.89 10.67 4.03
N ASN A 89 18.82 11.95 4.39
CA ASN A 89 19.32 12.46 5.67
C ASN A 89 18.25 12.48 6.77
N GLU A 90 17.06 11.96 6.50
CA GLU A 90 15.97 11.87 7.47
C GLU A 90 16.36 10.98 8.66
N LYS A 91 16.08 11.46 9.87
CA LYS A 91 16.16 10.62 11.07
C LYS A 91 14.94 9.73 11.17
N ILE A 92 15.19 8.44 11.21
CA ILE A 92 14.16 7.42 11.37
C ILE A 92 13.46 7.60 12.72
N THR A 93 12.13 7.69 12.73
CA THR A 93 11.33 7.88 13.94
C THR A 93 10.83 6.56 14.52
N THR A 94 10.56 5.58 13.65
CA THR A 94 10.08 4.24 13.99
C THR A 94 10.98 3.18 13.39
N ARG A 95 11.07 1.99 14.01
CA ARG A 95 11.85 0.90 13.43
C ARG A 95 11.34 0.53 12.03
N ILE A 96 12.23 0.50 11.05
CA ILE A 96 11.95 0.04 9.68
C ILE A 96 12.73 -1.26 9.45
N ASN A 97 12.04 -2.28 8.96
CA ASN A 97 12.68 -3.50 8.46
C ASN A 97 12.37 -3.62 6.96
N GLY A 98 13.36 -3.93 6.14
CA GLY A 98 13.19 -4.00 4.70
C GLY A 98 14.20 -4.92 4.02
N SER A 99 14.10 -4.97 2.69
CA SER A 99 15.06 -5.68 1.84
C SER A 99 15.35 -4.82 0.61
N CYS A 100 16.61 -4.67 0.27
CA CYS A 100 17.10 -3.93 -0.90
C CYS A 100 18.04 -4.84 -1.68
N ASN A 101 17.72 -5.19 -2.92
CA ASN A 101 18.53 -6.11 -3.75
C ASN A 101 18.95 -7.39 -2.99
N ASP A 102 17.96 -8.06 -2.38
CA ASP A 102 18.12 -9.26 -1.53
C ASP A 102 18.92 -9.06 -0.22
N VAL A 103 19.37 -7.84 0.09
CA VAL A 103 19.99 -7.48 1.35
C VAL A 103 18.92 -7.02 2.34
N ARG A 104 18.71 -7.83 3.38
CA ARG A 104 17.83 -7.45 4.49
C ARG A 104 18.49 -6.37 5.35
N PHE A 105 17.71 -5.36 5.72
CA PHE A 105 18.19 -4.26 6.57
C PHE A 105 17.19 -3.90 7.66
N VAL A 106 17.71 -3.26 8.71
CA VAL A 106 16.92 -2.76 9.83
C VAL A 106 17.41 -1.37 10.21
N CYS A 107 16.53 -0.38 10.11
CA CYS A 107 16.76 0.96 10.62
C CYS A 107 16.07 1.13 11.97
N ARG A 108 16.81 1.63 12.96
CA ARG A 108 16.31 1.93 14.31
C ARG A 108 15.95 3.41 14.44
N PRO A 109 15.04 3.75 15.37
CA PRO A 109 14.77 5.14 15.71
C PRO A 109 16.06 5.91 16.04
N GLY A 110 16.19 7.13 15.53
CA GLY A 110 17.32 8.02 15.71
C GLY A 110 18.47 7.86 14.70
N GLN A 111 18.49 6.77 13.92
CA GLN A 111 19.47 6.58 12.85
C GLN A 111 19.11 7.43 11.62
N ILE A 112 20.12 7.85 10.86
CA ILE A 112 19.90 8.49 9.56
C ILE A 112 19.60 7.39 8.54
N ARG A 113 18.57 7.59 7.70
CA ARG A 113 18.09 6.59 6.73
C ARG A 113 19.21 6.02 5.86
N ARG A 114 20.07 6.87 5.28
CA ARG A 114 21.18 6.44 4.40
C ARG A 114 22.19 5.50 5.07
N ASP A 115 22.30 5.56 6.40
CA ASP A 115 23.29 4.78 7.14
C ASP A 115 22.80 3.35 7.41
N CYS A 116 21.51 3.07 7.23
CA CYS A 116 20.88 1.79 7.56
C CYS A 116 20.10 1.15 6.41
N ASP A 117 19.58 1.94 5.46
CA ASP A 117 18.87 1.46 4.27
C ASP A 117 19.79 1.52 3.04
N PRO A 118 20.25 0.36 2.50
CA PRO A 118 21.14 0.30 1.35
C PRO A 118 20.55 0.91 0.06
N CYS A 119 19.22 1.01 -0.03
CA CYS A 119 18.50 1.59 -1.16
C CYS A 119 18.11 3.06 -0.92
N ALA A 120 18.46 3.66 0.22
CA ALA A 120 17.99 5.00 0.61
C ALA A 120 18.15 6.04 -0.49
N GLN A 121 19.30 6.07 -1.18
CA GLN A 121 19.55 7.00 -2.28
C GLN A 121 18.62 6.76 -3.48
N GLY A 122 18.42 5.49 -3.86
CA GLY A 122 17.52 5.13 -4.95
C GLY A 122 16.06 5.49 -4.64
N SER A 123 15.60 5.18 -3.42
CA SER A 123 14.27 5.54 -2.95
C SER A 123 14.07 7.06 -2.86
N ALA A 124 15.08 7.79 -2.40
CA ALA A 124 15.05 9.26 -2.33
C ALA A 124 14.91 9.88 -3.72
N ARG A 125 15.70 9.38 -4.68
CA ARG A 125 15.65 9.82 -6.07
C ARG A 125 14.29 9.55 -6.70
N GLN A 126 13.73 8.36 -6.50
CA GLN A 126 12.40 8.02 -6.99
C GLN A 126 11.34 8.95 -6.38
N PHE A 127 11.39 9.16 -5.07
CA PHE A 127 10.48 10.08 -4.38
C PHE A 127 10.56 11.51 -4.90
N ALA A 128 11.78 12.03 -5.11
CA ALA A 128 11.98 13.37 -5.68
C ALA A 128 11.46 13.48 -7.13
N MET A 129 11.65 12.43 -7.93
CA MET A 129 11.13 12.36 -9.31
C MET A 129 9.60 12.35 -9.34
N GLU A 130 8.96 11.54 -8.49
CA GLU A 130 7.50 11.47 -8.36
C GLU A 130 6.90 12.82 -7.92
N GLN A 131 7.56 13.51 -6.99
CA GLN A 131 7.15 14.86 -6.59
C GLN A 131 7.25 15.85 -7.77
N GLN A 132 8.34 15.79 -8.54
CA GLN A 132 8.50 16.65 -9.71
C GLN A 132 7.43 16.39 -10.77
N ILE A 133 7.13 15.12 -11.04
CA ILE A 133 6.06 14.72 -11.96
C ILE A 133 4.73 15.31 -11.51
N SER A 134 4.38 15.14 -10.23
CA SER A 134 3.12 15.64 -9.66
C SER A 134 3.00 17.16 -9.81
N ASP A 135 4.06 17.89 -9.46
CA ASP A 135 4.09 19.35 -9.56
C ASP A 135 3.93 19.82 -11.01
N MET A 136 4.62 19.18 -11.96
CA MET A 136 4.54 19.52 -13.38
C MET A 136 3.19 19.16 -14.01
N ILE A 137 2.58 18.05 -13.62
CA ILE A 137 1.21 17.71 -14.07
C ILE A 137 0.22 18.79 -13.60
N ALA A 138 0.30 19.18 -12.33
CA ALA A 138 -0.57 20.21 -11.77
C ALA A 138 -0.40 21.58 -12.45
N GLU A 139 0.78 21.87 -12.99
CA GLU A 139 1.06 23.10 -13.72
C GLU A 139 0.65 23.03 -15.21
N GLN A 140 0.99 21.93 -15.90
CA GLN A 140 0.96 21.83 -17.36
C GLN A 140 -0.25 21.10 -17.94
N CYS A 141 -0.90 20.21 -17.18
CA CYS A 141 -1.99 19.37 -17.66
C CYS A 141 -3.37 19.83 -17.19
N LYS A 142 -3.59 21.16 -17.18
CA LYS A 142 -4.88 21.78 -16.80
C LYS A 142 -5.88 21.81 -17.94
#